data_AF-A0A7Y5VFL4-F1
#
_entry.id   AF-A0A7Y5VFL4-F1
#
_cell.length_a   1.000
_cell.length_b   1.000
_cell.length_c   1.000
_cell.angle_alpha   90.00
_cell.angle_beta   90.00
_cell.angle_gamma   90.00
#
_symmetry.space_group_name_H-M   'P 1'
#
loop_
_entity.id
_entity.type
_entity.pdbx_description
1 polymer ?
#
loop_
_entity_poly.entity_id
_entity_poly.type
_entity_poly.pdbx_seq_one_letter_code
_entity_poly.pdbx_strand_id
1 'polypeptide(L)'
;MMRKAGIALCLALCLCCGREADLAQLQREAGQRIAESNIAADKLLVMPPDTLRARLDQLEQYENELFALDTSRLKANERKLWKQTHSSLQDVLKKLREHRDDPVAYNLGGIVKRVLTSDTLSDEVRWKLIAENLEQAPAYYQNAQRTLKHPGPQRLRLAVQKQMLTLRLLNGELRDSLQTASLPPSQRRYILKLIPPAQSAIKDYIYRSPPRW
;
A
#
# COMPACT_ATOMS: atom_id res chain seq x y z
N MET A 1 38.52 14.89 2.26
CA MET A 1 37.84 15.67 1.20
C MET A 1 38.38 15.22 -0.15
N MET A 2 37.63 14.40 -0.89
CA MET A 2 37.82 14.21 -2.34
C MET A 2 36.49 13.73 -2.93
N ARG A 3 36.03 14.47 -3.94
CA ARG A 3 34.70 14.46 -4.58
C ARG A 3 34.56 13.20 -5.46
N LYS A 4 33.51 12.38 -5.32
CA LYS A 4 32.25 12.44 -6.11
C LYS A 4 32.38 13.14 -7.47
N ALA A 5 32.95 12.46 -8.45
CA ALA A 5 32.78 12.77 -9.87
C ALA A 5 33.11 11.49 -10.67
N GLY A 6 32.10 10.67 -10.96
CA GLY A 6 32.36 9.40 -11.64
C GLY A 6 31.15 8.60 -12.09
N ILE A 7 30.00 9.24 -12.37
CA ILE A 7 28.86 8.59 -13.06
C ILE A 7 28.23 9.50 -14.14
N ALA A 8 28.71 10.75 -14.31
CA ALA A 8 28.10 11.70 -15.26
C ALA A 8 28.68 11.66 -16.69
N LEU A 9 29.62 10.76 -17.00
CA LEU A 9 30.38 10.82 -18.26
C LEU A 9 30.38 9.51 -19.06
N CYS A 10 29.23 8.83 -19.13
CA CYS A 10 29.03 7.72 -20.09
C CYS A 10 27.76 7.86 -20.96
N LEU A 11 27.07 9.01 -20.89
CA LEU A 11 25.79 9.22 -21.59
C LEU A 11 25.87 10.06 -22.87
N ALA A 12 27.05 10.52 -23.29
CA ALA A 12 27.17 11.49 -24.39
C ALA A 12 27.55 10.91 -25.77
N LEU A 13 27.81 9.61 -25.91
CA LEU A 13 28.37 9.04 -27.16
C LEU A 13 27.59 7.87 -27.81
N CYS A 14 26.36 7.57 -27.39
CA CYS A 14 25.52 6.52 -28.01
C CYS A 14 24.17 7.02 -28.56
N LEU A 15 24.14 8.23 -29.13
CA LEU A 15 22.88 8.97 -29.40
C LEU A 15 22.00 8.48 -30.56
N CYS A 16 22.38 7.45 -31.34
CA CYS A 16 21.53 6.95 -32.43
C CYS A 16 21.04 5.50 -32.27
N CYS A 17 21.64 4.69 -31.38
CA CYS A 17 21.16 3.33 -31.07
C CYS A 17 20.81 3.11 -29.58
N GLY A 18 21.13 4.04 -28.67
CA GLY A 18 20.89 3.89 -27.23
C GLY A 18 19.45 4.20 -26.77
N ARG A 19 18.71 5.02 -27.52
CA ARG A 19 17.45 5.62 -27.03
C ARG A 19 16.26 4.65 -26.92
N GLU A 20 16.15 3.67 -27.81
CA GLU A 20 15.13 2.61 -27.71
C GLU A 20 15.47 1.65 -26.55
N ALA A 21 16.75 1.38 -26.31
CA ALA A 21 17.22 0.62 -25.16
C ALA A 21 16.92 1.34 -23.84
N ASP A 22 17.06 2.68 -23.82
CA ASP A 22 16.77 3.52 -22.66
C ASP A 22 15.28 3.49 -22.28
N LEU A 23 14.35 3.62 -23.24
CA LEU A 23 12.91 3.55 -22.95
C LEU A 23 12.50 2.15 -22.46
N ALA A 24 12.93 1.10 -23.16
CA ALA A 24 12.58 -0.27 -22.81
C ALA A 24 13.15 -0.64 -21.43
N GLN A 25 14.35 -0.17 -21.10
CA GLN A 25 14.94 -0.35 -19.79
C GLN A 25 14.18 0.42 -18.71
N LEU A 26 13.94 1.72 -18.89
CA LEU A 26 13.16 2.54 -17.95
C LEU A 26 11.77 1.93 -17.71
N GLN A 27 11.12 1.40 -18.74
CA GLN A 27 9.82 0.75 -18.62
C GLN A 27 9.87 -0.57 -17.85
N ARG A 28 10.90 -1.41 -18.08
CA ARG A 28 11.08 -2.65 -17.29
C ARG A 28 11.32 -2.35 -15.82
N GLU A 29 12.19 -1.39 -15.53
CA GLU A 29 12.48 -0.96 -14.16
C GLU A 29 11.24 -0.36 -13.49
N ALA A 30 10.51 0.51 -14.19
CA ALA A 30 9.25 1.06 -13.70
C ALA A 30 8.21 -0.03 -13.44
N GLY A 31 8.04 -0.97 -14.39
CA GLY A 31 7.12 -2.10 -14.24
C GLY A 31 7.43 -2.97 -13.02
N GLN A 32 8.70 -3.30 -12.81
CA GLN A 32 9.13 -4.06 -11.63
C GLN A 32 8.83 -3.29 -10.33
N ARG A 33 9.19 -2.00 -10.27
CA ARG A 33 9.00 -1.18 -9.06
C ARG A 33 7.53 -0.91 -8.75
N ILE A 34 6.71 -0.71 -9.77
CA ILE A 34 5.25 -0.63 -9.66
C ILE A 34 4.72 -1.94 -9.07
N ALA A 35 5.16 -3.09 -9.58
CA ALA A 35 4.74 -4.39 -9.06
C ALA A 35 5.13 -4.59 -7.59
N GLU A 36 6.36 -4.24 -7.21
CA GLU A 36 6.84 -4.30 -5.82
C GLU A 36 6.11 -3.34 -4.86
N SER A 37 5.54 -2.26 -5.41
CA SER A 37 4.83 -1.23 -4.64
C SER A 37 3.32 -1.42 -4.66
N ASN A 38 2.84 -2.39 -5.44
CA ASN A 38 1.42 -2.63 -5.56
C ASN A 38 0.92 -3.35 -4.32
N ILE A 39 -0.15 -2.81 -3.74
CA ILE A 39 -0.78 -3.34 -2.55
C ILE A 39 -1.99 -4.13 -3.03
N ALA A 40 -1.97 -5.44 -2.81
CA ALA A 40 -3.11 -6.29 -3.13
C ALA A 40 -4.34 -5.83 -2.33
N ALA A 41 -5.52 -5.82 -2.97
CA ALA A 41 -6.73 -5.22 -2.40
C ALA A 41 -7.24 -5.93 -1.12
N ASP A 42 -6.74 -7.13 -0.87
CA ASP A 42 -7.02 -8.05 0.23
C ASP A 42 -5.90 -8.09 1.29
N LYS A 43 -4.86 -7.26 1.17
CA LYS A 43 -3.72 -7.23 2.10
C LYS A 43 -3.44 -5.84 2.67
N LEU A 44 -2.97 -5.81 3.92
CA LEU A 44 -2.46 -4.59 4.55
C LEU A 44 -1.12 -4.16 3.96
N LEU A 45 -0.93 -2.84 3.84
CA LEU A 45 0.40 -2.26 3.64
C LEU A 45 1.15 -2.16 4.97
N VAL A 46 1.92 -3.17 5.33
CA VAL A 46 2.78 -3.13 6.52
C VAL A 46 4.16 -2.59 6.12
N MET A 47 4.25 -1.27 5.96
CA MET A 47 5.49 -0.61 5.55
C MET A 47 5.99 0.35 6.64
N PRO A 48 7.24 0.20 7.13
CA PRO A 48 7.84 1.18 8.04
C PRO A 48 7.92 2.58 7.40
N PRO A 49 7.87 3.67 8.19
CA PRO A 49 7.87 5.03 7.67
C PRO A 49 9.05 5.37 6.75
N ASP A 50 10.26 4.93 7.11
CA ASP A 50 11.46 5.21 6.32
C ASP A 50 11.45 4.42 5.00
N THR A 51 10.92 3.19 5.01
CA THR A 51 10.71 2.41 3.79
C THR A 51 9.68 3.07 2.88
N LEU A 52 8.57 3.59 3.43
CA LEU A 52 7.55 4.32 2.66
C LEU A 52 8.13 5.59 2.05
N ARG A 53 8.91 6.36 2.82
CA ARG A 53 9.58 7.56 2.31
C ARG A 53 10.55 7.21 1.18
N ALA A 54 11.45 6.26 1.39
CA ALA A 54 12.41 5.85 0.38
C ALA A 54 11.72 5.33 -0.90
N ARG A 55 10.60 4.62 -0.76
CA ARG A 55 9.82 4.15 -1.91
C ARG A 55 9.16 5.28 -2.68
N LEU A 56 8.57 6.25 -1.98
CA LEU A 56 8.02 7.46 -2.59
C LEU A 56 9.12 8.23 -3.34
N ASP A 57 10.25 8.51 -2.68
CA ASP A 57 11.37 9.25 -3.28
C ASP A 57 11.86 8.58 -4.56
N GLN A 58 12.00 7.24 -4.55
CA GLN A 58 12.38 6.47 -5.73
C GLN A 58 11.34 6.59 -6.85
N LEU A 59 10.06 6.35 -6.57
CA LEU A 59 9.01 6.39 -7.60
C LEU A 59 8.80 7.80 -8.17
N GLU A 60 8.97 8.85 -7.37
CA GLU A 60 8.92 10.25 -7.82
C GLU A 60 10.11 10.60 -8.70
N GLN A 61 11.31 10.06 -8.41
CA GLN A 61 12.44 10.19 -9.33
C GLN A 61 12.13 9.54 -10.68
N TYR A 62 11.57 8.33 -10.68
CA TYR A 62 11.18 7.64 -11.92
C TYR A 62 10.07 8.37 -12.67
N GLU A 63 9.11 8.96 -11.96
CA GLU A 63 8.06 9.80 -12.56
C GLU A 63 8.68 10.96 -13.35
N ASN A 64 9.67 11.64 -12.76
CA ASN A 64 10.38 12.75 -13.40
C ASN A 64 11.16 12.29 -14.64
N GLU A 65 11.87 11.15 -14.55
CA GLU A 65 12.61 10.58 -15.69
C GLU A 65 11.67 10.16 -16.83
N LEU A 66 10.53 9.53 -16.51
CA LEU A 66 9.52 9.12 -17.48
C LEU A 66 8.84 10.34 -18.14
N PHE A 67 8.65 11.43 -17.40
CA PHE A 67 8.06 12.68 -17.90
C PHE A 67 9.02 13.49 -18.78
N ALA A 68 10.33 13.36 -18.54
CA ALA A 68 11.36 14.02 -19.34
C ALA A 68 11.53 13.45 -20.77
N LEU A 69 10.86 12.33 -21.08
CA LEU A 69 10.91 11.71 -22.40
C LEU A 69 10.16 12.55 -23.44
N ASP A 70 10.81 12.79 -24.59
CA ASP A 70 10.17 13.41 -25.75
C ASP A 70 9.19 12.42 -26.41
N THR A 71 7.94 12.45 -25.95
CA THR A 71 6.88 11.54 -26.41
C THR A 71 6.50 11.71 -27.89
N SER A 72 6.89 12.82 -28.54
CA SER A 72 6.63 13.05 -29.96
C SER A 72 7.41 12.09 -30.86
N ARG A 73 8.55 11.58 -30.38
CA ARG A 73 9.46 10.68 -31.11
C ARG A 73 9.11 9.21 -30.97
N LEU A 74 8.22 8.87 -30.05
CA LEU A 74 7.82 7.50 -29.78
C LEU A 74 6.94 6.94 -30.89
N LYS A 75 7.11 5.66 -31.24
CA LYS A 75 6.18 4.93 -32.13
C LYS A 75 4.83 4.75 -31.44
N ALA A 76 3.79 4.41 -32.21
CA ALA A 76 2.42 4.29 -31.67
C ALA A 76 2.32 3.30 -30.49
N ASN A 77 2.98 2.14 -30.60
CA ASN A 77 3.00 1.11 -29.56
C ASN A 77 3.76 1.58 -28.31
N GLU A 78 4.88 2.28 -28.49
CA GLU A 78 5.69 2.85 -27.41
C GLU A 78 4.94 3.95 -26.67
N ARG A 79 4.21 4.81 -27.39
CA ARG A 79 3.31 5.82 -26.78
C ARG A 79 2.21 5.16 -25.96
N LYS A 80 1.60 4.09 -26.47
CA LYS A 80 0.56 3.34 -25.73
C LYS A 80 1.14 2.77 -24.43
N LEU A 81 2.30 2.14 -24.51
CA LEU A 81 2.96 1.55 -23.35
C LEU A 81 3.39 2.61 -22.34
N TRP A 82 3.99 3.72 -22.80
CA TRP A 82 4.34 4.86 -21.95
C TRP A 82 3.11 5.38 -21.18
N LYS A 83 1.95 5.55 -21.84
CA LYS A 83 0.71 5.98 -21.19
C LYS A 83 0.26 4.99 -20.10
N GLN A 84 0.36 3.69 -20.37
CA GLN A 84 0.00 2.65 -19.40
C GLN A 84 0.92 2.68 -18.18
N THR A 85 2.24 2.70 -18.41
CA THR A 85 3.24 2.78 -17.33
C THR A 85 3.06 4.05 -16.50
N HIS A 86 2.87 5.20 -17.15
CA HIS A 86 2.63 6.46 -16.46
C HIS A 86 1.36 6.40 -15.61
N SER A 87 0.24 5.90 -16.15
CA SER A 87 -1.00 5.75 -15.39
C SER A 87 -0.82 4.84 -14.17
N SER A 88 -0.17 3.69 -14.34
CA SER A 88 0.06 2.76 -13.23
C SER A 88 0.99 3.34 -12.16
N LEU A 89 2.01 4.11 -12.57
CA LEU A 89 2.91 4.82 -11.65
C LEU A 89 2.14 5.85 -10.82
N GLN A 90 1.29 6.65 -11.48
CA GLN A 90 0.42 7.63 -10.81
C GLN A 90 -0.50 6.96 -9.79
N ASP A 91 -1.11 5.83 -10.14
CA ASP A 91 -2.00 5.09 -9.24
C ASP A 91 -1.27 4.60 -7.99
N VAL A 92 -0.05 4.06 -8.14
CA VAL A 92 0.77 3.61 -7.01
C VAL A 92 1.23 4.80 -6.16
N LEU A 93 1.75 5.86 -6.77
CA LEU A 93 2.18 7.07 -6.06
C LEU A 93 1.03 7.67 -5.25
N LYS A 94 -0.15 7.75 -5.84
CA LYS A 94 -1.36 8.22 -5.16
C LYS A 94 -1.64 7.39 -3.91
N LYS A 95 -1.67 6.06 -4.02
CA LYS A 95 -1.91 5.15 -2.87
C LYS A 95 -0.86 5.34 -1.77
N LEU A 96 0.42 5.41 -2.13
CA LEU A 96 1.49 5.57 -1.14
C LEU A 96 1.44 6.96 -0.47
N ARG A 97 1.11 8.02 -1.22
CA ARG A 97 0.88 9.37 -0.67
C ARG A 97 -0.33 9.38 0.26
N GLU A 98 -1.42 8.69 -0.09
CA GLU A 98 -2.57 8.51 0.82
C GLU A 98 -2.15 7.81 2.12
N HIS A 99 -1.32 6.76 2.08
CA HIS A 99 -0.78 6.15 3.30
C HIS A 99 0.13 7.11 4.09
N ARG A 100 0.85 8.02 3.44
CA ARG A 100 1.68 9.03 4.11
C ARG A 100 0.83 10.10 4.81
N ASP A 101 -0.22 10.56 4.16
CA ASP A 101 -0.88 11.83 4.49
C ASP A 101 -2.29 11.66 5.08
N ASP A 102 -2.95 10.52 4.84
CA ASP A 102 -4.36 10.33 5.13
C ASP A 102 -4.62 9.23 6.18
N PRO A 103 -5.08 9.56 7.40
CA PRO A 103 -5.40 8.57 8.42
C PRO A 103 -6.56 7.63 8.03
N VAL A 104 -7.38 8.00 7.05
CA VAL A 104 -8.49 7.19 6.54
C VAL A 104 -8.01 6.05 5.64
N ALA A 105 -6.81 6.15 5.06
CA ALA A 105 -6.20 5.10 4.26
C ALA A 105 -5.93 3.82 5.09
N TYR A 106 -5.81 3.97 6.41
CA TYR A 106 -5.55 2.85 7.32
C TYR A 106 -6.84 2.12 7.69
N ASN A 107 -7.30 1.20 6.84
CA ASN A 107 -8.68 0.65 6.88
C ASN A 107 -8.73 -0.89 6.92
N LEU A 108 -8.33 -1.49 8.04
CA LEU A 108 -8.43 -2.95 8.24
C LEU A 108 -9.85 -3.46 8.05
N GLY A 109 -10.87 -2.75 8.58
CA GLY A 109 -12.26 -3.21 8.49
C GLY A 109 -12.76 -3.32 7.05
N GLY A 110 -12.39 -2.38 6.18
CA GLY A 110 -12.73 -2.46 4.76
C GLY A 110 -12.11 -3.68 4.07
N ILE A 111 -10.87 -4.01 4.40
CA ILE A 111 -10.16 -5.18 3.85
C ILE A 111 -10.79 -6.47 4.37
N VAL A 112 -10.95 -6.60 5.70
CA VAL A 112 -11.58 -7.77 6.32
C VAL A 112 -12.99 -7.97 5.80
N LYS A 113 -13.81 -6.92 5.69
CA LYS A 113 -15.18 -7.04 5.16
C LYS A 113 -15.18 -7.52 3.72
N ARG A 114 -14.33 -6.95 2.86
CA ARG A 114 -14.20 -7.36 1.45
C ARG A 114 -13.84 -8.84 1.32
N VAL A 115 -12.84 -9.29 2.08
CA VAL A 115 -12.43 -10.70 2.08
C VAL A 115 -13.58 -11.58 2.61
N LEU A 116 -14.18 -11.19 3.73
CA LEU A 116 -15.26 -11.94 4.37
C LEU A 116 -16.47 -12.14 3.46
N THR A 117 -16.84 -11.13 2.67
CA THR A 117 -18.00 -11.18 1.76
C THR A 117 -17.65 -11.53 0.32
N SER A 118 -16.41 -11.95 0.04
CA SER A 118 -16.01 -12.32 -1.31
C SER A 118 -16.63 -13.65 -1.73
N ASP A 119 -17.33 -13.63 -2.86
CA ASP A 119 -17.93 -14.76 -3.56
C ASP A 119 -16.93 -15.54 -4.43
N THR A 120 -15.81 -14.91 -4.80
CA THR A 120 -14.76 -15.51 -5.63
C THR A 120 -13.68 -16.25 -4.85
N LEU A 121 -13.58 -16.03 -3.53
CA LEU A 121 -12.61 -16.72 -2.67
C LEU A 121 -13.20 -18.01 -2.10
N SER A 122 -12.40 -19.08 -2.08
CA SER A 122 -12.75 -20.28 -1.31
C SER A 122 -12.72 -19.98 0.20
N ASP A 123 -13.45 -20.76 0.98
CA ASP A 123 -13.51 -20.62 2.44
C ASP A 123 -12.11 -20.68 3.07
N GLU A 124 -11.27 -21.62 2.65
CA GLU A 124 -9.91 -21.76 3.16
C GLU A 124 -9.07 -20.49 2.92
N VAL A 125 -9.09 -19.98 1.68
CA VAL A 125 -8.33 -18.77 1.31
C VAL A 125 -8.88 -17.55 2.05
N ARG A 126 -10.20 -17.42 2.16
CA ARG A 126 -10.85 -16.33 2.90
C ARG A 126 -10.37 -16.26 4.35
N TRP A 127 -10.43 -17.38 5.06
CA TRP A 127 -10.05 -17.43 6.47
C TRP A 127 -8.55 -17.28 6.70
N LYS A 128 -7.73 -17.78 5.77
CA LYS A 128 -6.29 -17.53 5.75
C LYS A 128 -5.98 -16.04 5.61
N LEU A 129 -6.56 -15.36 4.62
CA LEU A 129 -6.33 -13.93 4.40
C LEU A 129 -6.82 -13.08 5.59
N ILE A 130 -7.98 -13.42 6.18
CA ILE A 130 -8.46 -12.74 7.40
C ILE A 130 -7.45 -12.92 8.53
N ALA A 131 -6.94 -14.14 8.76
CA ALA A 131 -5.95 -14.39 9.78
C ALA A 131 -4.67 -13.57 9.55
N GLU A 132 -4.12 -13.58 8.33
CA GLU A 132 -2.92 -12.81 7.96
C GLU A 132 -3.11 -11.31 8.22
N ASN A 133 -4.26 -10.74 7.84
CA ASN A 133 -4.55 -9.31 8.07
C ASN A 133 -4.70 -8.98 9.56
N LEU A 134 -5.34 -9.85 10.36
CA LEU A 134 -5.48 -9.63 11.81
C LEU A 134 -4.13 -9.74 12.53
N GLU A 135 -3.29 -10.70 12.14
CA GLU A 135 -1.95 -10.89 12.68
C GLU A 135 -1.05 -9.67 12.40
N GLN A 136 -1.19 -9.07 11.21
CA GLN A 136 -0.43 -7.90 10.80
C GLN A 136 -0.96 -6.57 11.35
N ALA A 137 -2.20 -6.53 11.87
CA ALA A 137 -2.86 -5.31 12.31
C ALA A 137 -2.03 -4.49 13.34
N PRO A 138 -1.36 -5.08 14.35
CA PRO A 138 -0.53 -4.32 15.28
C PRO A 138 0.60 -3.53 14.59
N ALA A 139 1.39 -4.20 13.74
CA ALA A 139 2.48 -3.55 13.02
C ALA A 139 1.96 -2.50 12.02
N TYR A 140 0.85 -2.80 11.35
CA TYR A 140 0.18 -1.88 10.43
C TYR A 140 -0.19 -0.55 11.08
N TYR A 141 -0.92 -0.58 12.20
CA TYR A 141 -1.33 0.64 12.90
C TYR A 141 -0.18 1.34 13.62
N GLN A 142 0.81 0.59 14.12
CA GLN A 142 2.01 1.19 14.71
C GLN A 142 2.83 1.98 13.67
N ASN A 143 2.98 1.43 12.46
CA ASN A 143 3.62 2.14 11.37
C ASN A 143 2.79 3.36 10.93
N ALA A 144 1.46 3.22 10.87
CA ALA A 144 0.56 4.33 10.57
C ALA A 144 0.80 5.56 11.46
N GLN A 145 0.86 5.35 12.78
CA GLN A 145 1.08 6.42 13.76
C GLN A 145 2.42 7.15 13.56
N ARG A 146 3.46 6.42 13.14
CA ARG A 146 4.79 6.99 12.89
C ARG A 146 4.90 7.67 11.53
N THR A 147 4.10 7.23 10.57
CA THR A 147 4.06 7.75 9.20
C THR A 147 3.28 9.06 9.13
N LEU A 148 2.08 9.11 9.71
CA LEU A 148 1.16 10.23 9.58
C LEU A 148 1.69 11.48 10.28
N LYS A 149 1.79 12.59 9.55
CA LYS A 149 2.18 13.90 10.09
C LYS A 149 1.03 14.90 9.98
N HIS A 150 0.59 15.42 11.12
CA HIS A 150 -0.41 16.50 11.24
C HIS A 150 -1.66 16.34 10.34
N PRO A 151 -2.38 15.21 10.41
CA PRO A 151 -3.60 15.04 9.61
C PRO A 151 -4.66 16.07 10.00
N GLY A 152 -5.37 16.61 9.00
CA GLY A 152 -6.44 17.59 9.24
C GLY A 152 -7.56 17.02 10.13
N PRO A 153 -8.24 17.87 10.94
CA PRO A 153 -9.20 17.43 11.96
C PRO A 153 -10.37 16.65 11.37
N GLN A 154 -10.83 17.03 10.18
CA GLN A 154 -11.92 16.34 9.48
C GLN A 154 -11.53 14.90 9.10
N ARG A 155 -10.29 14.70 8.62
CA ARG A 155 -9.78 13.38 8.25
C ARG A 155 -9.61 12.49 9.47
N LEU A 156 -9.12 13.04 10.58
CA LEU A 156 -9.04 12.33 11.85
C LEU A 156 -10.43 11.85 12.32
N ARG A 157 -11.44 12.72 12.32
CA ARG A 157 -12.81 12.33 12.70
C ARG A 157 -13.35 11.20 11.83
N LEU A 158 -13.16 11.29 10.51
CA LEU A 158 -13.58 10.23 9.59
C LEU A 158 -12.80 8.92 9.83
N ALA A 159 -11.50 8.99 10.12
CA ALA A 159 -10.70 7.82 10.45
C ALA A 159 -11.22 7.14 11.72
N VAL A 160 -11.52 7.91 12.78
CA VAL A 160 -12.13 7.40 14.03
C VAL A 160 -13.45 6.70 13.72
N GLN A 161 -14.34 7.33 12.94
CA GLN A 161 -15.62 6.71 12.56
C GLN A 161 -15.43 5.36 11.86
N LYS A 162 -14.53 5.26 10.88
CA LYS A 162 -14.23 3.99 10.19
C LYS A 162 -13.62 2.94 11.11
N GLN A 163 -12.74 3.34 12.03
CA GLN A 163 -12.18 2.42 13.01
C GLN A 163 -13.25 1.90 13.99
N MET A 164 -14.20 2.74 14.40
CA MET A 164 -15.32 2.31 15.23
C MET A 164 -16.20 1.29 14.50
N LEU A 165 -16.45 1.46 13.20
CA LEU A 165 -17.11 0.44 12.38
C LEU A 165 -16.30 -0.86 12.30
N THR A 166 -14.97 -0.75 12.17
CA THR A 166 -14.06 -1.91 12.19
C THR A 166 -14.17 -2.67 13.52
N LEU A 167 -14.17 -1.96 14.66
CA LEU A 167 -14.33 -2.60 15.97
C LEU A 167 -15.67 -3.33 16.12
N ARG A 168 -16.76 -2.80 15.54
CA ARG A 168 -18.07 -3.47 15.50
C ARG A 168 -18.02 -4.75 14.65
N LEU A 169 -17.47 -4.66 13.43
CA LEU A 169 -17.26 -5.80 12.55
C LEU A 169 -16.49 -6.94 13.25
N LEU A 170 -15.40 -6.61 13.94
CA LEU A 170 -14.57 -7.60 14.65
C LEU A 170 -15.26 -8.21 15.88
N ASN A 171 -16.21 -7.51 16.50
CA ASN A 171 -16.92 -7.98 17.69
C ASN A 171 -18.24 -8.70 17.41
N GLY A 172 -18.87 -8.45 16.26
CA GLY A 172 -20.12 -9.10 15.87
C GLY A 172 -19.89 -9.98 14.65
N GLU A 173 -20.14 -9.41 13.48
CA GLU A 173 -20.17 -10.09 12.18
C GLU A 173 -19.03 -11.10 11.95
N LEU A 174 -17.79 -10.75 12.26
CA LEU A 174 -16.65 -11.67 12.09
C LEU A 174 -16.74 -12.88 13.02
N ARG A 175 -17.12 -12.67 14.28
CA ARG A 175 -17.27 -13.75 15.27
C ARG A 175 -18.42 -14.67 14.91
N ASP A 176 -19.55 -14.10 14.50
CA ASP A 176 -20.73 -14.87 14.07
C ASP A 176 -20.39 -15.71 12.84
N SER A 177 -19.68 -15.11 11.87
CA SER A 177 -19.20 -15.83 10.69
C SER A 177 -18.23 -16.96 11.04
N LEU A 178 -17.36 -16.78 12.04
CA LEU A 178 -16.45 -17.84 12.50
C LEU A 178 -17.18 -19.01 13.18
N GLN A 179 -18.33 -18.75 13.82
CA GLN A 179 -19.13 -19.79 14.46
C GLN A 179 -19.82 -20.69 13.44
N THR A 180 -20.32 -20.10 12.35
CA THR A 180 -21.02 -20.84 11.28
C THR A 180 -20.07 -21.42 10.23
N ALA A 181 -18.82 -20.95 10.18
CA ALA A 181 -17.83 -21.46 9.24
C ALA A 181 -17.48 -22.93 9.50
N SER A 182 -17.37 -23.69 8.41
CA SER A 182 -16.88 -25.08 8.39
C SER A 182 -15.36 -25.14 8.56
N LEU A 183 -14.87 -24.68 9.70
CA LEU A 183 -13.45 -24.63 10.05
C LEU A 183 -13.08 -25.67 11.11
N PRO A 184 -11.85 -26.23 11.05
CA PRO A 184 -11.29 -26.98 12.15
C PRO A 184 -11.30 -26.17 13.46
N PRO A 185 -11.58 -26.79 14.62
CA PRO A 185 -11.61 -26.10 15.91
C PRO A 185 -10.28 -25.40 16.26
N SER A 186 -9.14 -25.92 15.80
CA SER A 186 -7.83 -25.28 15.97
C SER A 186 -7.73 -23.97 15.20
N GLN A 187 -8.11 -23.95 13.93
CA GLN A 187 -8.08 -22.75 13.07
C GLN A 187 -9.06 -21.68 13.56
N ARG A 188 -10.27 -22.05 13.95
CA ARG A 188 -11.23 -21.12 14.55
C ARG A 188 -10.66 -20.45 15.82
N ARG A 189 -10.08 -21.25 16.73
CA ARG A 189 -9.44 -20.73 17.95
C ARG A 189 -8.26 -19.83 17.64
N TYR A 190 -7.47 -20.15 16.63
CA TYR A 190 -6.37 -19.31 16.17
C TYR A 190 -6.85 -17.93 15.74
N ILE A 191 -7.85 -17.86 14.85
CA ILE A 191 -8.38 -16.57 14.36
C ILE A 191 -9.00 -15.76 15.51
N LEU A 192 -9.77 -16.40 16.39
CA LEU A 192 -10.35 -15.74 17.57
C LEU A 192 -9.29 -15.14 18.49
N LYS A 193 -8.10 -15.76 18.59
CA LYS A 193 -6.97 -15.25 19.38
C LYS A 193 -6.32 -14.00 18.76
N LEU A 194 -6.44 -13.80 17.45
CA LEU A 194 -5.88 -12.63 16.75
C LEU A 194 -6.76 -11.37 16.88
N ILE A 195 -8.06 -11.53 17.20
CA ILE A 195 -9.00 -10.41 17.29
C ILE A 195 -8.60 -9.40 18.40
N PRO A 196 -8.33 -9.80 19.66
CA PRO A 196 -8.03 -8.83 20.71
C PRO A 196 -6.77 -7.97 20.44
N PRO A 197 -5.62 -8.53 19.98
CA PRO A 197 -4.48 -7.71 19.58
C PRO A 197 -4.81 -6.70 18.46
N ALA A 198 -5.55 -7.10 17.44
CA ALA A 198 -5.97 -6.20 16.35
C ALA A 198 -6.86 -5.07 16.87
N GLN A 199 -7.79 -5.37 17.78
CA GLN A 199 -8.65 -4.37 18.43
C GLN A 199 -7.86 -3.39 19.29
N SER A 200 -6.86 -3.86 20.03
CA SER A 200 -5.98 -2.99 20.81
C SER A 200 -5.24 -2.03 19.89
N ALA A 201 -4.66 -2.53 18.79
CA ALA A 201 -3.95 -1.71 17.82
C ALA A 201 -4.84 -0.62 17.19
N ILE A 202 -6.09 -0.96 16.85
CA ILE A 202 -7.07 0.02 16.35
C ILE A 202 -7.37 1.09 17.40
N LYS A 203 -7.60 0.69 18.65
CA LYS A 203 -7.86 1.62 19.76
C LYS A 203 -6.67 2.54 19.97
N ASP A 204 -5.46 2.00 20.04
CA ASP A 204 -4.24 2.79 20.16
C ASP A 204 -4.10 3.76 18.99
N TYR A 205 -4.41 3.32 17.76
CA TYR A 205 -4.39 4.18 16.58
C TYR A 205 -5.32 5.39 16.72
N ILE A 206 -6.56 5.21 17.16
CA ILE A 206 -7.52 6.32 17.31
C ILE A 206 -7.26 7.20 18.54
N TYR A 207 -6.68 6.65 19.62
CA TYR A 207 -6.42 7.40 20.85
C TYR A 207 -5.06 8.11 20.87
N ARG A 208 -4.06 7.60 20.15
CA ARG A 208 -2.69 8.15 20.12
C ARG A 208 -2.30 8.83 18.80
N SER A 209 -3.10 8.74 17.74
CA SER A 209 -2.97 9.69 16.62
C SER A 209 -3.33 11.08 17.16
N PRO A 210 -2.44 12.07 17.03
CA PRO A 210 -2.06 12.98 18.11
C PRO A 210 -3.23 13.75 18.74
N PRO A 211 -3.34 13.81 20.08
CA PRO A 211 -3.93 14.93 20.80
C PRO A 211 -2.81 15.97 21.03
N ARG A 212 -2.94 17.25 20.74
CA ARG A 212 -3.86 18.22 21.34
C ARG A 212 -4.00 19.41 20.38
N TRP A 213 -5.23 19.88 20.17
CA TRP A 213 -5.49 21.24 19.69
C TRP A 213 -5.30 22.20 20.86
#